data_AF-A0AAD3HKY4-F1
#
_entry.id   AF-A0AAD3HKY4-F1
#
_cell.length_a   1.000
_cell.length_b   1.000
_cell.length_c   1.000
_cell.angle_alpha   90.00
_cell.angle_beta   90.00
_cell.angle_gamma   90.00
#
_symmetry.space_group_name_H-M   'P 1'
#
loop_
_entity.id
_entity.type
_entity.pdbx_description
1 polymer ?
#
loop_
_entity_poly.entity_id
_entity_poly.type
_entity_poly.pdbx_seq_one_letter_code
_entity_poly.pdbx_strand_id
1 'polypeptide(L)'
;MGGQIIVHPMFVHTLHAGPEVRTLEEVPQDVLELIASRVRTAQELCVLQCVSKRCREAASADELWKRLCMTRFAVPSSCSPPSWQQLYRFNYEFLYKVLLSRSSEQLSSGFSRSGSRFVGIGIAINA
;
A
#
# COMPACT_ATOMS: atom_id res chain seq x y z
N MET A 1 31.61 24.72 -9.68
CA MET A 1 31.37 25.40 -10.97
C MET A 1 31.30 24.34 -12.05
N GLY A 2 30.09 23.94 -12.49
CA GLY A 2 29.92 22.97 -13.57
C GLY A 2 29.34 23.68 -14.79
N GLY A 3 30.15 23.89 -15.82
CA GLY A 3 29.72 24.50 -17.07
C GLY A 3 28.94 23.51 -17.94
N GLN A 4 28.02 24.02 -18.76
CA GLN A 4 27.22 23.22 -19.68
C GLN A 4 28.11 22.67 -20.80
N ILE A 5 28.22 21.34 -20.93
CA ILE A 5 29.01 20.70 -21.98
C ILE A 5 28.14 20.56 -23.23
N ILE A 6 28.47 21.29 -24.28
CA ILE A 6 27.85 21.13 -25.60
C ILE A 6 28.69 20.12 -26.38
N VAL A 7 28.11 18.95 -26.65
CA VAL A 7 28.80 17.86 -27.34
C VAL A 7 28.37 17.83 -28.79
N HIS A 8 29.33 17.81 -29.69
CA HIS A 8 29.09 17.79 -31.12
C HIS A 8 28.42 16.45 -31.55
N PRO A 9 27.42 16.46 -32.46
CA PRO A 9 26.60 15.29 -32.79
C PRO A 9 27.39 14.05 -33.23
N MET A 10 28.55 14.26 -33.86
CA MET A 10 29.43 13.17 -34.29
C MET A 10 30.27 12.55 -33.16
N PHE A 11 30.18 13.01 -31.92
CA PHE A 11 30.94 12.49 -30.79
C PHE A 11 30.05 12.00 -29.64
N VAL A 12 28.75 11.79 -29.90
CA VAL A 12 27.79 11.26 -28.91
C VAL A 12 28.25 9.91 -28.32
N HIS A 13 28.97 9.11 -29.11
CA HIS A 13 29.56 7.85 -28.67
C HIS A 13 30.80 7.99 -27.79
N THR A 14 31.43 9.16 -27.66
CA THR A 14 32.54 9.35 -26.69
C THR A 14 32.05 9.57 -25.26
N LEU A 15 30.76 9.84 -25.07
CA LEU A 15 30.10 9.89 -23.76
C LEU A 15 29.70 8.48 -23.30
N HIS A 16 30.64 7.55 -23.22
CA HIS A 16 30.36 6.17 -22.80
C HIS A 16 30.24 6.00 -21.27
N ALA A 17 30.20 7.10 -20.50
CA ALA A 17 29.71 7.04 -19.14
C ALA A 17 28.17 6.96 -19.15
N GLY A 18 27.64 5.79 -19.53
CA GLY A 18 26.26 5.46 -19.19
C GLY A 18 26.09 5.60 -17.66
N PRO A 19 24.90 5.99 -17.18
CA PRO A 19 24.68 6.05 -15.73
C PRO A 19 25.05 4.70 -15.13
N GLU A 20 25.87 4.71 -14.08
CA GLU A 20 26.23 3.53 -13.32
C GLU A 20 24.91 2.86 -12.88
N VAL A 21 24.65 1.66 -13.39
CA VAL A 21 23.40 0.93 -13.09
C VAL A 21 23.54 0.39 -11.68
N ARG A 22 23.13 1.20 -10.71
CA ARG A 22 23.06 0.79 -9.31
C ARG A 22 21.85 -0.09 -9.09
N THR A 23 22.08 -1.20 -8.43
CA THR A 23 21.01 -2.15 -8.11
C THR A 23 20.37 -1.83 -6.77
N LEU A 24 19.12 -2.25 -6.57
CA LEU A 24 18.43 -2.15 -5.27
C LEU A 24 19.16 -2.89 -4.14
N GLU A 25 20.05 -3.83 -4.47
CA GLU A 25 20.91 -4.54 -3.52
C GLU A 25 21.90 -3.60 -2.82
N GLU A 26 22.32 -2.52 -3.48
CA GLU A 26 23.26 -1.53 -2.91
C GLU A 26 22.58 -0.56 -1.94
N VAL A 27 21.24 -0.49 -1.97
CA VAL A 27 20.48 0.42 -1.11
C VAL A 27 20.50 -0.12 0.32
N PRO A 28 20.88 0.68 1.33
CA PRO A 28 20.82 0.27 2.75
C PRO A 28 19.40 -0.08 3.23
N GLN A 29 19.30 -0.97 4.22
CA GLN A 29 18.01 -1.51 4.68
C GLN A 29 17.11 -0.43 5.33
N ASP A 30 17.71 0.44 6.11
CA ASP A 30 17.08 1.62 6.72
C ASP A 30 16.49 2.57 5.67
N VAL A 31 17.14 2.72 4.52
CA VAL A 31 16.60 3.51 3.40
C VAL A 31 15.39 2.82 2.77
N LEU A 32 15.41 1.49 2.63
CA LEU A 32 14.25 0.73 2.15
C LEU A 32 13.06 0.82 3.13
N GLU A 33 13.32 0.78 4.42
CA GLU A 33 12.31 0.99 5.47
C GLU A 33 11.75 2.42 5.44
N LEU A 34 12.61 3.43 5.21
CA LEU A 34 12.18 4.81 5.03
C LEU A 34 11.29 4.96 3.80
N ILE A 35 11.65 4.33 2.68
CA ILE A 35 10.81 4.30 1.46
C ILE A 35 9.46 3.64 1.77
N ALA A 36 9.47 2.46 2.39
CA ALA A 36 8.25 1.75 2.80
C ALA A 36 7.37 2.60 3.74
N SER A 37 7.97 3.39 4.63
CA SER A 37 7.25 4.27 5.55
C SER A 37 6.48 5.42 4.87
N ARG A 38 6.87 5.78 3.64
CA ARG A 38 6.23 6.84 2.83
C ARG A 38 5.12 6.31 1.93
N VAL A 39 5.02 5.00 1.79
CA VAL A 39 3.95 4.34 1.04
C VAL A 39 2.61 4.57 1.76
N ARG A 40 1.58 4.92 0.99
CA ARG A 40 0.27 5.34 1.55
C ARG A 40 -0.80 4.29 1.37
N THR A 41 -0.62 3.36 0.45
CA THR A 41 -1.62 2.34 0.15
C THR A 41 -1.09 0.93 0.39
N ALA A 42 -2.00 0.02 0.77
CA ALA A 42 -1.64 -1.40 0.90
C ALA A 42 -1.22 -2.01 -0.44
N GLN A 43 -1.76 -1.51 -1.57
CA GLN A 43 -1.40 -1.98 -2.90
C GLN A 43 0.07 -1.70 -3.20
N GLU A 44 0.54 -0.48 -2.96
CA GLU A 44 1.93 -0.10 -3.14
C GLU A 44 2.86 -0.91 -2.22
N LEU A 45 2.46 -1.20 -0.97
CA LEU A 45 3.23 -2.08 -0.08
C LEU A 45 3.31 -3.50 -0.64
N CYS A 46 2.21 -4.06 -1.15
CA CYS A 46 2.23 -5.37 -1.79
C CYS A 46 3.14 -5.39 -3.02
N VAL A 47 3.12 -4.34 -3.85
CA VAL A 47 4.05 -4.21 -4.99
C VAL A 47 5.50 -4.21 -4.50
N LEU A 48 5.80 -3.43 -3.46
CA LEU A 48 7.13 -3.37 -2.87
C LEU A 48 7.61 -4.74 -2.35
N GLN A 49 6.72 -5.53 -1.74
CA GLN A 49 7.02 -6.90 -1.28
C GLN A 49 7.39 -7.87 -2.41
N CYS A 50 6.98 -7.58 -3.65
CA CYS A 50 7.29 -8.38 -4.83
C CYS A 50 8.62 -8.03 -5.49
N VAL A 51 9.24 -6.88 -5.15
CA VAL A 51 10.45 -6.39 -5.82
C VAL A 51 11.70 -7.19 -5.44
N SER A 52 11.93 -7.41 -4.14
CA SER A 52 13.09 -8.17 -3.64
C SER A 52 12.81 -8.70 -2.23
N LYS A 53 13.64 -9.62 -1.73
CA LYS A 53 13.54 -10.13 -0.35
C LYS A 53 13.68 -9.00 0.69
N ARG A 54 14.62 -8.08 0.46
CA ARG A 54 14.88 -6.94 1.35
C ARG A 54 13.72 -5.92 1.36
N CYS A 55 13.11 -5.69 0.19
CA CYS A 55 11.91 -4.88 0.08
C CYS A 55 10.72 -5.55 0.79
N ARG A 56 10.61 -6.89 0.74
CA ARG A 56 9.60 -7.64 1.48
C ARG A 56 9.76 -7.46 2.98
N GLU A 57 10.98 -7.58 3.50
CA GLU A 57 11.27 -7.35 4.92
C GLU A 57 10.87 -5.93 5.34
N ALA A 58 11.30 -4.90 4.59
CA ALA A 58 10.95 -3.51 4.86
C ALA A 58 9.42 -3.25 4.81
N ALA A 59 8.72 -3.81 3.83
CA ALA A 59 7.28 -3.63 3.64
C ALA A 59 6.41 -4.54 4.52
N SER A 60 7.01 -5.44 5.30
CA SER A 60 6.30 -6.32 6.24
C SER A 60 6.29 -5.79 7.67
N ALA A 61 6.87 -4.61 7.91
CA ALA A 61 6.85 -3.97 9.23
C ALA A 61 5.41 -3.73 9.70
N ASP A 62 5.10 -4.24 10.89
CA ASP A 62 3.74 -4.32 11.44
C ASP A 62 3.11 -2.93 11.64
N GLU A 63 3.92 -1.92 12.02
CA GLU A 63 3.51 -0.52 12.15
C GLU A 63 2.96 0.10 10.86
N LEU A 64 3.46 -0.33 9.69
CA LEU A 64 2.93 0.13 8.40
C LEU A 64 1.50 -0.37 8.19
N TRP A 65 1.26 -1.64 8.48
CA TRP A 65 -0.04 -2.28 8.35
C TRP A 65 -1.02 -1.76 9.40
N LYS A 66 -0.56 -1.49 10.62
CA LYS A 66 -1.35 -0.83 11.67
C LYS A 66 -1.86 0.54 11.20
N ARG A 67 -0.97 1.39 10.68
CA ARG A 67 -1.33 2.71 10.16
C ARG A 67 -2.38 2.61 9.05
N LEU A 68 -2.22 1.66 8.13
CA LEU A 68 -3.18 1.41 7.05
C LEU A 68 -4.53 0.93 7.57
N CYS A 69 -4.55 0.01 8.55
CA CYS A 69 -5.76 -0.46 9.20
C CYS A 69 -6.54 0.68 9.87
N MET A 70 -5.85 1.51 10.66
CA MET A 70 -6.46 2.64 11.36
C MET A 70 -7.00 3.67 10.36
N THR A 71 -6.24 3.97 9.30
CA THR A 71 -6.63 4.97 8.29
C THR A 71 -7.82 4.50 7.45
N ARG A 72 -7.86 3.22 7.06
CA ARG A 72 -8.86 2.70 6.11
C ARG A 72 -10.12 2.14 6.77
N PHE A 73 -9.99 1.51 7.94
CA PHE A 73 -11.07 0.76 8.58
C PHE A 73 -11.47 1.31 9.97
N ALA A 74 -10.93 2.47 10.37
CA ALA A 74 -11.21 3.12 11.65
C ALA A 74 -10.99 2.20 12.87
N VAL A 75 -10.00 1.31 12.81
CA VAL A 75 -9.67 0.39 13.91
C VAL A 75 -9.15 1.19 15.11
N PRO A 76 -9.63 0.92 16.34
CA PRO A 76 -9.13 1.58 17.55
C PRO A 76 -7.63 1.35 17.77
N SER A 77 -6.93 2.36 18.27
CA SER A 77 -5.49 2.27 18.61
C SER A 77 -5.19 1.29 19.75
N SER A 78 -6.19 0.95 20.56
CA SER A 78 -6.10 0.00 21.67
C SER A 78 -6.16 -1.47 21.24
N CYS A 79 -6.51 -1.76 19.98
CA CYS A 79 -6.48 -3.13 19.48
C CYS A 79 -5.05 -3.65 19.39
N SER A 80 -4.84 -4.90 19.81
CA SER A 80 -3.57 -5.63 19.70
C SER A 80 -3.78 -6.95 18.95
N PRO A 81 -4.00 -6.91 17.63
CA PRO A 81 -4.13 -8.13 16.84
C PRO A 81 -2.80 -8.89 16.81
N PRO A 82 -2.81 -10.22 16.61
CA PRO A 82 -1.58 -11.00 16.45
C PRO A 82 -0.80 -10.63 15.18
N SER A 83 -1.46 -10.06 14.16
CA SER A 83 -0.83 -9.50 12.97
C SER A 83 -1.71 -8.42 12.35
N TRP A 84 -1.21 -7.20 12.22
CA TRP A 84 -1.96 -6.12 11.55
C TRP A 84 -2.14 -6.37 10.07
N GLN A 85 -1.19 -7.05 9.43
CA GLN A 85 -1.29 -7.43 8.03
C GLN A 85 -2.45 -8.41 7.80
N GLN A 86 -2.58 -9.43 8.66
CA GLN A 86 -3.70 -10.38 8.56
C GLN A 86 -5.04 -9.69 8.81
N LEU A 87 -5.11 -8.80 9.81
CA LEU A 87 -6.31 -8.00 10.08
C LEU A 87 -6.69 -7.13 8.88
N TYR A 88 -5.72 -6.47 8.23
CA TYR A 88 -5.98 -5.67 7.03
C TYR A 88 -6.59 -6.53 5.92
N ARG A 89 -6.02 -7.71 5.66
CA ARG A 89 -6.52 -8.64 4.64
C ARG A 89 -7.94 -9.10 4.95
N PHE A 90 -8.20 -9.48 6.20
CA PHE A 90 -9.54 -9.86 6.65
C PHE A 90 -10.56 -8.73 6.44
N ASN A 91 -10.26 -7.52 6.91
CA ASN A 91 -11.15 -6.36 6.78
C ASN A 91 -11.40 -6.00 5.31
N TYR A 92 -10.37 -6.06 4.48
CA TYR A 92 -10.49 -5.84 3.04
C TYR A 92 -11.38 -6.90 2.39
N GLU A 93 -11.11 -8.18 2.62
CA GLU A 93 -11.93 -9.26 2.07
C GLU A 93 -13.38 -9.18 2.55
N PHE A 94 -13.62 -8.90 3.83
CA PHE A 94 -14.96 -8.76 4.37
C PHE A 94 -15.72 -7.60 3.71
N LEU A 95 -15.09 -6.43 3.59
CA LEU A 95 -15.68 -5.27 2.93
C LEU A 95 -16.10 -5.60 1.49
N TYR A 96 -15.21 -6.22 0.71
CA TYR A 96 -15.51 -6.53 -0.69
C TYR A 96 -16.45 -7.73 -0.86
N LYS A 97 -16.28 -8.80 -0.08
CA LYS A 97 -17.07 -10.04 -0.25
C LYS A 97 -18.43 -10.00 0.42
N VAL A 98 -18.62 -9.21 1.48
CA VAL A 98 -19.86 -9.24 2.27
C VAL A 98 -20.68 -7.98 2.06
N LEU A 99 -20.05 -6.79 2.06
CA LEU A 99 -20.80 -5.54 1.93
C LEU A 99 -21.13 -5.26 0.47
N LEU A 100 -20.17 -5.39 -0.45
CA LEU A 100 -20.43 -5.08 -1.86
C LEU A 100 -21.34 -6.11 -2.55
N SER A 101 -21.18 -7.40 -2.23
CA SER A 101 -22.05 -8.47 -2.76
C SER A 101 -23.50 -8.30 -2.32
N ARG A 102 -23.77 -8.04 -1.03
CA ARG A 102 -25.12 -7.77 -0.52
C ARG A 102 -25.71 -6.50 -1.10
N SER A 103 -24.92 -5.44 -1.26
CA SER A 103 -25.42 -4.23 -1.93
C SER A 103 -25.74 -4.46 -3.40
N SER A 104 -24.99 -5.33 -4.12
CA SER A 104 -25.32 -5.71 -5.50
C SER A 104 -26.63 -6.50 -5.57
N GLU A 105 -26.85 -7.43 -4.65
CA GLU A 105 -28.10 -8.21 -4.55
C GLU A 105 -29.30 -7.33 -4.15
N GLN A 106 -29.09 -6.34 -3.26
CA GLN A 106 -30.13 -5.37 -2.87
C GLN A 106 -30.43 -4.33 -3.96
N LEU A 107 -29.45 -3.93 -4.77
CA LEU A 107 -29.65 -3.02 -5.90
C LEU A 107 -30.33 -3.73 -7.08
N SER A 108 -30.03 -5.01 -7.31
CA SER A 108 -30.70 -5.81 -8.35
C SER A 108 -32.12 -6.26 -7.96
N SER A 109 -32.43 -6.31 -6.65
CA SER A 109 -33.80 -6.50 -6.14
C SER A 109 -34.55 -5.18 -5.86
N GLY A 110 -33.89 -4.03 -6.06
CA GLY A 110 -34.30 -2.72 -5.56
C GLY A 110 -35.07 -1.80 -6.51
N PHE A 111 -35.65 -2.28 -7.61
CA PHE A 111 -36.69 -1.53 -8.35
C PHE A 111 -38.06 -1.56 -7.64
N SER A 112 -38.08 -1.49 -6.31
CA SER A 112 -39.29 -1.25 -5.53
C SER A 112 -38.98 -0.45 -4.28
N ARG A 113 -39.23 0.86 -4.42
CA ARG A 113 -39.67 1.84 -3.42
C ARG A 113 -39.21 1.66 -1.96
N SER A 114 -38.55 2.72 -1.49
CA SER A 114 -38.77 3.42 -0.21
C SER A 114 -37.51 3.53 0.65
N GLY A 115 -37.20 4.76 1.02
CA GLY A 115 -35.97 5.15 1.71
C GLY A 115 -35.82 4.52 3.09
N SER A 116 -34.57 4.19 3.43
CA SER A 116 -34.19 3.93 4.81
C SER A 116 -32.74 4.37 5.04
N ARG A 117 -32.54 5.01 6.18
CA ARG A 117 -31.31 5.69 6.61
C ARG A 117 -30.16 4.70 6.77
N PHE A 118 -29.00 5.02 6.20
CA PHE A 118 -27.75 4.31 6.45
C PHE A 118 -27.36 4.47 7.93
N VAL A 119 -27.34 3.36 8.68
CA VAL A 119 -26.73 3.27 10.01
C VAL A 119 -25.34 2.69 9.82
N GLY A 120 -24.30 3.45 10.19
CA GLY A 120 -22.92 2.99 10.19
C GLY A 120 -22.74 1.86 11.21
N ILE A 121 -22.49 0.65 10.73
CA ILE A 121 -22.16 -0.50 11.57
C ILE A 121 -20.64 -0.51 11.76
N GLY A 122 -20.18 0.14 12.84
CA GLY A 122 -18.88 -0.11 13.42
C GLY A 122 -18.96 -1.38 14.27
N ILE A 123 -18.26 -2.44 13.89
CA ILE A 123 -18.16 -3.65 14.71
C ILE A 123 -17.02 -3.42 15.70
N ALA A 124 -17.39 -3.18 16.96
CA ALA A 124 -16.48 -3.32 18.10
C ALA A 124 -16.17 -4.81 18.28
N ILE A 125 -14.90 -5.18 18.19
CA ILE A 125 -14.44 -6.50 18.60
C ILE A 125 -14.11 -6.37 20.09
N ASN A 126 -14.89 -7.07 20.93
CA ASN A 126 -14.70 -7.11 22.38
C ASN A 126 -13.32 -7.66 22.75
N ALA A 127 -12.76 -7.06 23.81
CA ALA A 127 -11.52 -7.43 24.48
C ALA A 127 -11.52 -8.86 25.03
#